data_AF-A0A0J9XGR8-F1
#
_entry.id   AF-A0A0J9XGR8-F1
#
_cell.length_a   1.000
_cell.length_b   1.000
_cell.length_c   1.000
_cell.angle_alpha   90.00
_cell.angle_beta   90.00
_cell.angle_gamma   90.00
#
_symmetry.space_group_name_H-M   'P 1'
#
loop_
_entity.id
_entity.type
_entity.pdbx_description
1 polymer ?
#
loop_
_entity_poly.entity_id
_entity_poly.type
_entity_poly.pdbx_seq_one_letter_code
_entity_poly.pdbx_strand_id
1 'polypeptide(L)'
;MVVPVNEQEFDSSANPAADLVESNNDLNDDIWDSDSGEGPIQGETNPVGDIPRLRREHHTAGYREAIAIAKDQYLQPGFDSGYPLGATVGLEVGVILGTLQGLGLHSLERVAQNELSAEALFSNKFYDETDELARPKFTGSHPEVERWKQKLSEIIKDSQA
;
A
#
# COMPACT_ATOMS: atom_id res chain seq x y z
N MET A 1 -6.20 4.97 58.98
CA MET A 1 -7.53 5.03 58.34
C MET A 1 -7.32 4.53 56.92
N VAL A 2 -7.61 3.24 56.69
CA VAL A 2 -7.35 2.52 55.45
C VAL A 2 -8.70 2.35 54.76
N VAL A 3 -8.83 2.86 53.54
CA VAL A 3 -10.04 2.71 52.71
C VAL A 3 -9.87 1.46 51.86
N PRO A 4 -10.83 0.52 51.81
CA PRO A 4 -10.68 -0.73 51.07
C PRO A 4 -10.84 -0.53 49.56
N VAL A 5 -10.01 -1.22 48.78
CA VAL A 5 -10.12 -1.39 47.33
C VAL A 5 -11.24 -2.39 47.04
N ASN A 6 -12.18 -2.01 46.18
CA ASN A 6 -13.23 -2.89 45.68
C ASN A 6 -12.93 -3.23 44.21
N GLU A 7 -12.59 -4.48 43.94
CA GLU A 7 -12.38 -5.07 42.61
C GLU A 7 -13.69 -5.68 42.09
N GLN A 8 -14.34 -5.09 41.08
CA GLN A 8 -15.42 -5.70 40.24
C GLN A 8 -15.62 -4.81 38.99
N GLU A 9 -15.77 -5.23 37.73
CA GLU A 9 -15.44 -6.41 36.91
C GLU A 9 -15.28 -5.88 35.46
N PHE A 10 -14.33 -6.40 34.68
CA PHE A 10 -14.13 -6.04 33.27
C PHE A 10 -15.02 -6.92 32.38
N ASP A 11 -16.11 -6.37 31.83
CA ASP A 11 -16.90 -7.03 30.79
C ASP A 11 -16.12 -7.01 29.45
N SER A 12 -15.67 -8.19 29.03
CA SER A 12 -15.04 -8.45 27.73
C SER A 12 -16.08 -8.99 26.75
N SER A 13 -16.80 -8.10 26.04
CA SER A 13 -17.76 -8.55 24.99
C SER A 13 -17.97 -7.58 23.81
N ALA A 14 -17.43 -6.36 23.82
CA ALA A 14 -17.62 -5.45 22.68
C ALA A 14 -16.61 -5.72 21.54
N ASN A 15 -17.00 -6.53 20.56
CA ASN A 15 -16.28 -6.73 19.30
C ASN A 15 -16.36 -5.46 18.42
N PRO A 16 -15.26 -4.75 18.12
CA PRO A 16 -15.30 -3.45 17.43
C PRO A 16 -15.44 -3.53 15.90
N ALA A 17 -15.64 -4.72 15.33
CA ALA A 17 -15.55 -4.93 13.88
C ALA A 17 -16.89 -4.95 13.11
N ALA A 18 -18.01 -4.54 13.71
CA ALA A 18 -19.33 -4.75 13.12
C ALA A 18 -19.98 -3.53 12.42
N ASP A 19 -19.34 -2.36 12.35
CA ASP A 19 -20.01 -1.13 11.86
C ASP A 19 -19.29 -0.44 10.69
N LEU A 20 -19.07 -1.20 9.61
CA LEU A 20 -18.60 -0.64 8.34
C LEU A 20 -19.43 -1.18 7.17
N VAL A 21 -20.53 -0.48 6.79
CA VAL A 21 -20.96 -0.32 5.38
C VAL A 21 -21.72 1.01 5.22
N GLU A 22 -20.99 1.99 4.67
CA GLU A 22 -21.36 2.98 3.64
C GLU A 22 -22.72 3.70 3.66
N SER A 23 -22.65 5.04 3.75
CA SER A 23 -23.50 5.93 2.95
C SER A 23 -22.85 7.32 2.77
N ASN A 24 -22.30 7.49 1.57
CA ASN A 24 -22.40 8.67 0.70
C ASN A 24 -21.68 9.97 1.09
N ASN A 25 -20.60 10.20 0.35
CA ASN A 25 -19.99 11.47 -0.03
C ASN A 25 -21.02 12.58 -0.38
N ASP A 26 -21.40 13.44 0.57
CA ASP A 26 -21.93 14.79 0.23
C ASP A 26 -22.06 15.76 1.43
N LEU A 27 -21.24 15.60 2.48
CA LEU A 27 -21.24 16.54 3.64
C LEU A 27 -19.84 16.93 4.13
N ASN A 28 -18.78 16.56 3.41
CA ASN A 28 -17.39 16.60 3.90
C ASN A 28 -16.48 17.64 3.21
N ASP A 29 -16.99 18.83 2.86
CA ASP A 29 -16.12 19.91 2.34
C ASP A 29 -16.23 21.24 3.11
N ASP A 30 -16.63 21.20 4.38
CA ASP A 30 -16.64 22.43 5.19
C ASP A 30 -16.24 22.16 6.65
N ILE A 31 -15.01 21.66 6.83
CA ILE A 31 -14.39 21.44 8.15
C ILE A 31 -13.24 22.45 8.38
N TRP A 32 -12.92 23.28 7.39
CA TRP A 32 -11.72 24.14 7.39
C TRP A 32 -11.98 25.64 7.12
N ASP A 33 -13.23 26.14 7.07
CA ASP A 33 -13.53 27.58 6.89
C ASP A 33 -14.35 28.23 8.02
N SER A 34 -14.18 27.77 9.27
CA SER A 34 -14.77 28.48 10.43
C SER A 34 -13.76 29.35 11.19
N ASP A 35 -12.81 29.98 10.49
CA ASP A 35 -12.01 31.07 11.04
C ASP A 35 -11.97 32.27 10.08
N SER A 36 -13.15 32.82 9.80
CA SER A 36 -13.32 34.02 8.99
C SER A 36 -14.38 34.96 9.59
N GLY A 37 -14.01 35.72 10.64
CA GLY A 37 -14.49 37.11 10.82
C GLY A 37 -15.76 37.39 11.65
N GLU A 38 -15.53 37.97 12.83
CA GLU A 38 -16.33 39.02 13.50
C GLU A 38 -17.73 38.70 14.10
N GLY A 39 -17.75 38.53 15.43
CA GLY A 39 -18.94 38.75 16.29
C GLY A 39 -18.51 39.40 17.62
N PRO A 40 -19.28 40.36 18.19
CA PRO A 40 -18.78 41.27 19.22
C PRO A 40 -18.65 40.64 20.61
N ILE A 41 -17.57 41.04 21.29
CA ILE A 41 -17.09 40.67 22.63
C ILE A 41 -18.16 40.78 23.74
N GLN A 42 -18.29 39.73 24.57
CA GLN A 42 -18.76 39.88 25.96
C GLN A 42 -18.23 38.75 26.87
N GLY A 43 -17.44 39.14 27.88
CA GLY A 43 -17.45 38.50 29.20
C GLY A 43 -16.40 37.42 29.46
N GLU A 44 -15.47 37.77 30.34
CA GLU A 44 -14.82 36.88 31.33
C GLU A 44 -13.58 36.10 30.88
N THR A 45 -12.43 36.67 31.26
CA THR A 45 -11.11 36.06 31.30
C THR A 45 -11.10 34.79 32.16
N ASN A 46 -11.23 33.63 31.53
CA ASN A 46 -10.88 32.34 32.14
C ASN A 46 -9.52 31.89 31.58
N PRO A 47 -8.42 31.90 32.36
CA PRO A 47 -7.07 31.51 31.88
C PRO A 47 -6.89 29.99 31.74
N VAL A 48 -7.98 29.24 31.49
CA VAL A 48 -8.03 27.77 31.37
C VAL A 48 -8.78 27.35 30.09
N GLY A 49 -9.01 28.27 29.15
CA GLY A 49 -9.72 28.01 27.89
C GLY A 49 -8.81 27.59 26.71
N ASP A 50 -7.54 28.00 26.73
CA ASP A 50 -6.65 27.79 25.58
C ASP A 50 -6.01 26.40 25.53
N ILE A 51 -5.92 25.71 26.67
CA ILE A 51 -5.36 24.36 26.75
C ILE A 51 -6.13 23.34 25.89
N PRO A 52 -7.48 23.26 25.94
CA PRO A 52 -8.21 22.34 25.07
C PRO A 52 -8.14 22.73 23.59
N ARG A 53 -8.08 24.03 23.26
CA ARG A 53 -7.91 24.51 21.86
C ARG A 53 -6.54 24.11 21.31
N LEU A 54 -5.48 24.43 22.06
CA LEU A 54 -4.11 24.08 21.73
C LEU A 54 -3.89 22.57 21.63
N ARG A 55 -4.56 21.77 22.48
CA ARG A 55 -4.50 20.30 22.40
C ARG A 55 -5.12 19.77 21.11
N ARG A 56 -6.26 20.32 20.65
CA ARG A 56 -6.87 19.93 19.37
C ARG A 56 -5.99 20.32 18.20
N GLU A 57 -5.44 21.52 18.21
CA GLU A 57 -4.49 21.97 17.18
C GLU A 57 -3.27 21.03 17.12
N HIS A 58 -2.67 20.70 18.26
CA HIS A 58 -1.52 19.78 18.33
C HIS A 58 -1.88 18.36 17.92
N HIS A 59 -3.06 17.86 18.29
CA HIS A 59 -3.51 16.53 17.90
C HIS A 59 -3.74 16.43 16.39
N THR A 60 -4.41 17.41 15.79
CA THR A 60 -4.66 17.46 14.35
C THR A 60 -3.37 17.68 13.56
N ALA A 61 -2.50 18.58 14.03
CA ALA A 61 -1.18 18.80 13.44
C ALA A 61 -0.32 17.53 13.54
N GLY A 62 -0.27 16.89 14.71
CA GLY A 62 0.49 15.67 14.94
C GLY A 62 -0.03 14.47 14.15
N TYR A 63 -1.35 14.32 13.98
CA TYR A 63 -1.92 13.28 13.12
C TYR A 63 -1.54 13.48 11.65
N ARG A 64 -1.63 14.73 11.16
CA ARG A 64 -1.23 15.07 9.79
C ARG A 64 0.27 14.84 9.57
N GLU A 65 1.09 15.25 10.53
CA GLU A 65 2.54 15.06 10.51
C GLU A 65 2.89 13.57 10.58
N ALA A 66 2.26 12.78 11.45
CA ALA A 66 2.48 11.34 11.56
C ALA A 66 2.12 10.60 10.26
N ILE A 67 1.03 10.97 9.58
CA ILE A 67 0.70 10.40 8.26
C ILE A 67 1.74 10.79 7.22
N ALA A 68 2.19 12.04 7.21
CA ALA A 68 3.18 12.51 6.26
C ALA A 68 4.52 11.78 6.45
N ILE A 69 4.97 11.66 7.69
CA ILE A 69 6.19 10.93 8.06
C ILE A 69 6.06 9.45 7.68
N ALA A 70 4.94 8.79 8.03
CA ALA A 70 4.73 7.38 7.68
C ALA A 70 4.76 7.17 6.17
N LYS A 71 4.09 8.03 5.39
CA LYS A 71 4.12 7.93 3.92
C LYS A 71 5.53 8.09 3.37
N ASP A 72 6.28 9.08 3.83
CA ASP A 72 7.64 9.34 3.35
C ASP A 72 8.61 8.22 3.75
N GLN A 73 8.43 7.67 4.96
CA GLN A 73 9.26 6.59 5.51
C GLN A 73 9.18 5.29 4.71
N TYR A 74 8.02 4.94 4.15
CA TYR A 74 7.84 3.68 3.43
C TYR A 74 7.86 3.84 1.91
N LEU A 75 7.61 5.04 1.37
CA LEU A 75 7.52 5.25 -0.08
C LEU A 75 8.85 5.05 -0.79
N GLN A 76 9.91 5.75 -0.37
CA GLN A 76 11.22 5.68 -1.03
C GLN A 76 11.87 4.30 -0.84
N PRO A 77 11.94 3.73 0.39
CA PRO A 77 12.54 2.41 0.57
C PRO A 77 11.77 1.29 -0.12
N GLY A 78 10.43 1.42 -0.21
CA GLY A 78 9.60 0.51 -0.99
C GLY A 78 9.92 0.59 -2.49
N PHE A 79 10.07 1.79 -3.03
CA PHE A 79 10.47 1.99 -4.42
C PHE A 79 11.89 1.49 -4.69
N ASP A 80 12.85 1.85 -3.85
CA ASP A 80 14.26 1.48 -4.02
C ASP A 80 14.48 -0.03 -3.95
N SER A 81 13.66 -0.74 -3.16
CA SER A 81 13.71 -2.20 -3.07
C SER A 81 12.97 -2.89 -4.22
N GLY A 82 11.83 -2.34 -4.68
CA GLY A 82 11.03 -2.92 -5.76
C GLY A 82 11.54 -2.61 -7.17
N TYR A 83 12.16 -1.44 -7.39
CA TYR A 83 12.57 -0.97 -8.71
C TYR A 83 13.63 -1.85 -9.39
N PRO A 84 14.73 -2.27 -8.73
CA PRO A 84 15.72 -3.15 -9.35
C PRO A 84 15.17 -4.52 -9.72
N LEU A 85 14.26 -5.05 -8.90
CA LEU A 85 13.55 -6.30 -9.18
C LEU A 85 12.66 -6.17 -10.42
N GLY A 86 11.82 -5.13 -10.46
CA GLY A 86 10.94 -4.86 -11.60
C GLY A 86 11.73 -4.66 -12.89
N ALA A 87 12.86 -3.96 -12.83
CA ALA A 87 13.76 -3.77 -13.96
C ALA A 87 14.35 -5.10 -14.46
N THR A 88 14.78 -5.98 -13.55
CA THR A 88 15.34 -7.30 -13.90
C THR A 88 14.28 -8.18 -14.57
N VAL A 89 13.10 -8.30 -13.95
CA VAL A 89 11.98 -9.10 -14.50
C VAL A 89 11.50 -8.53 -15.83
N GLY A 90 11.35 -7.21 -15.93
CA GLY A 90 10.93 -6.53 -17.15
C GLY A 90 11.90 -6.74 -18.31
N LEU A 91 13.21 -6.73 -18.04
CA LEU A 91 14.23 -7.04 -19.03
C LEU A 91 14.08 -8.47 -19.56
N GLU A 92 13.92 -9.45 -18.68
CA GLU A 92 13.79 -10.86 -19.07
C GLU A 92 12.52 -11.12 -19.88
N VAL A 93 11.38 -10.55 -19.48
CA VAL A 93 10.12 -10.63 -20.22
C VAL A 93 10.25 -9.97 -21.59
N GLY A 94 10.91 -8.81 -21.66
CA GLY A 94 11.15 -8.09 -22.92
C GLY A 94 11.97 -8.92 -23.92
N VAL A 95 13.01 -9.63 -23.45
CA VAL A 95 13.79 -10.54 -24.29
C VAL A 95 12.92 -11.69 -24.80
N ILE A 96 12.10 -12.30 -23.94
CA ILE A 96 11.20 -13.40 -24.32
C ILE A 96 10.22 -12.94 -25.41
N LEU A 97 9.51 -11.85 -25.18
CA LEU A 97 8.54 -11.33 -26.15
C LEU A 97 9.23 -10.89 -27.45
N GLY A 98 10.38 -10.23 -27.36
CA GLY A 98 11.16 -9.80 -28.53
C GLY A 98 11.64 -10.98 -29.38
N THR A 99 12.08 -12.09 -28.76
CA THR A 99 12.47 -13.30 -29.50
C THR A 99 11.26 -13.97 -30.17
N LEU A 100 10.12 -14.07 -29.50
CA LEU A 100 8.88 -14.61 -30.07
C LEU A 100 8.38 -13.77 -31.25
N GLN A 101 8.44 -12.45 -31.12
CA GLN A 101 8.08 -11.52 -32.20
C GLN A 101 9.05 -11.62 -33.38
N GLY A 102 10.36 -11.74 -33.11
CA GLY A 102 11.38 -11.92 -34.14
C GLY A 102 11.24 -13.23 -34.93
N LEU A 103 10.71 -14.28 -34.30
CA LEU A 103 10.38 -15.56 -34.94
C LEU A 103 9.02 -15.54 -35.67
N GLY A 104 8.24 -14.45 -35.57
CA GLY A 104 6.92 -14.34 -36.19
C GLY A 104 5.82 -15.18 -35.52
N LEU A 105 6.03 -15.62 -34.28
CA LEU A 105 5.12 -16.50 -33.54
C LEU A 105 4.02 -15.72 -32.81
N HIS A 106 3.21 -14.95 -33.54
CA HIS A 106 2.22 -14.02 -32.98
C HIS A 106 1.14 -14.66 -32.10
N SER A 107 0.76 -15.91 -32.37
CA SER A 107 -0.19 -16.64 -31.52
C SER A 107 0.40 -16.97 -30.14
N LEU A 108 1.69 -17.33 -30.11
CA LEU A 108 2.40 -17.66 -28.88
C LEU A 108 2.78 -16.39 -28.10
N GLU A 109 3.14 -15.33 -28.80
CA GLU A 109 3.39 -13.99 -28.26
C GLU A 109 2.19 -13.51 -27.42
N ARG A 110 0.97 -13.62 -27.96
CA ARG A 110 -0.24 -13.19 -27.25
C ARG A 110 -0.51 -13.99 -25.97
N VAL A 111 -0.21 -15.29 -25.98
CA VAL A 111 -0.31 -16.14 -24.78
C VAL A 111 0.75 -15.74 -23.76
N ALA A 112 2.00 -15.57 -24.21
CA ALA A 112 3.10 -15.12 -23.36
C ALA A 112 2.84 -13.73 -22.77
N GLN A 113 2.26 -12.80 -23.52
CA GLN A 113 1.93 -11.45 -23.04
C GLN A 113 0.87 -11.46 -21.93
N ASN A 114 -0.10 -12.37 -22.02
CA ASN A 114 -1.12 -12.54 -20.98
C ASN A 114 -0.52 -13.19 -19.72
N GLU A 115 0.29 -14.24 -19.89
CA GLU A 115 0.89 -14.99 -18.78
C GLU A 115 2.05 -14.23 -18.10
N LEU A 116 2.81 -13.43 -18.85
CA LEU A 116 3.92 -12.59 -18.37
C LEU A 116 3.47 -11.14 -18.14
N SER A 117 2.17 -10.90 -17.98
CA SER A 117 1.65 -9.58 -17.63
C SER A 117 2.13 -9.16 -16.24
N ALA A 118 2.31 -7.86 -16.01
CA ALA A 118 2.72 -7.33 -14.70
C ALA A 118 1.77 -7.77 -13.57
N GLU A 119 0.48 -7.89 -13.87
CA GLU A 119 -0.54 -8.37 -12.93
C GLU A 119 -0.35 -9.84 -12.54
N ALA A 120 -0.01 -10.71 -13.51
CA ALA A 120 0.27 -12.11 -13.25
C ALA A 120 1.58 -12.31 -12.48
N LEU A 121 2.64 -11.59 -12.89
CA LEU A 121 3.98 -11.68 -12.31
C LEU A 121 4.07 -11.09 -10.90
N PHE A 122 3.38 -9.98 -10.65
CA PHE A 122 3.37 -9.29 -9.35
C PHE A 122 2.10 -9.56 -8.54
N SER A 123 1.41 -10.67 -8.81
CA SER A 123 0.24 -11.05 -8.04
C SER A 123 0.60 -11.27 -6.56
N ASN A 124 -0.36 -10.99 -5.66
CA ASN A 124 -0.20 -11.12 -4.20
C ASN A 124 0.29 -12.53 -3.76
N LYS A 125 0.14 -13.55 -4.61
CA LYS A 125 0.67 -14.91 -4.36
C LYS A 125 2.19 -14.93 -4.12
N PHE A 126 2.93 -14.00 -4.72
CA PHE A 126 4.39 -13.94 -4.64
C PHE A 126 4.91 -12.99 -3.57
N TYR A 127 4.02 -12.31 -2.87
CA TYR A 127 4.34 -11.41 -1.76
C TYR A 127 3.86 -12.04 -0.45
N ASP A 128 4.58 -11.79 0.63
CA ASP A 128 4.08 -12.07 1.97
C ASP A 128 3.61 -10.77 2.60
N GLU A 129 2.41 -10.75 3.15
CA GLU A 129 1.87 -9.60 3.89
C GLU A 129 2.65 -9.37 5.20
N THR A 130 3.43 -10.36 5.64
CA THR A 130 4.20 -10.33 6.88
C THR A 130 5.57 -9.65 6.79
N ASP A 131 6.05 -9.30 5.59
CA ASP A 131 7.31 -8.56 5.43
C ASP A 131 7.06 -7.05 5.42
N GLU A 132 7.69 -6.32 6.35
CA GLU A 132 7.56 -4.85 6.50
C GLU A 132 7.94 -4.08 5.22
N LEU A 133 8.70 -4.72 4.32
CA LEU A 133 9.18 -4.14 3.06
C LEU A 133 8.51 -4.76 1.81
N ALA A 134 7.49 -5.60 1.99
CA ALA A 134 6.74 -6.25 0.90
C ALA A 134 7.66 -6.86 -0.18
N ARG A 135 8.74 -7.53 0.22
CA ARG A 135 9.66 -8.13 -0.76
C ARG A 135 9.05 -9.40 -1.35
N PRO A 136 9.31 -9.70 -2.62
CA PRO A 136 8.83 -10.95 -3.21
C PRO A 136 9.52 -12.16 -2.56
N LYS A 137 8.83 -13.32 -2.58
CA LYS A 137 9.35 -14.61 -2.11
C LYS A 137 10.47 -15.19 -2.99
N PHE A 138 10.73 -14.60 -4.16
CA PHE A 138 11.76 -15.05 -5.09
C PHE A 138 12.92 -14.05 -5.17
N THR A 139 14.13 -14.58 -5.22
CA THR A 139 15.35 -13.80 -5.44
C THR A 139 15.82 -14.00 -6.88
N GLY A 140 15.70 -12.97 -7.72
CA GLY A 140 16.19 -12.98 -9.10
C GLY A 140 15.12 -13.31 -10.14
N SER A 141 15.07 -14.56 -10.60
CA SER A 141 14.25 -14.96 -11.75
C SER A 141 12.86 -15.43 -11.31
N HIS A 142 11.81 -14.91 -11.94
CA HIS A 142 10.43 -15.32 -11.66
C HIS A 142 10.19 -16.75 -12.19
N PRO A 143 9.47 -17.63 -11.46
CA PRO A 143 9.27 -19.03 -11.87
C PRO A 143 8.61 -19.17 -13.25
N GLU A 144 7.64 -18.31 -13.58
CA GLU A 144 7.03 -18.31 -14.92
C GLU A 144 7.99 -17.85 -16.01
N VAL A 145 8.91 -16.93 -15.69
CA VAL A 145 9.91 -16.46 -16.66
C VAL A 145 10.91 -17.57 -16.98
N GLU A 146 11.34 -18.34 -15.98
CA GLU A 146 12.17 -19.54 -16.17
C GLU A 146 11.48 -20.59 -17.06
N ARG A 147 10.18 -20.84 -16.82
CA ARG A 147 9.39 -21.76 -17.65
C ARG A 147 9.36 -21.31 -19.11
N TRP A 148 9.16 -20.03 -19.37
CA TRP A 148 9.15 -19.47 -20.72
C TRP A 148 10.54 -19.46 -21.37
N LYS A 149 11.61 -19.21 -20.60
CA LYS A 149 13.00 -19.37 -21.07
C LYS A 149 13.29 -20.81 -21.53
N GLN A 150 12.85 -21.81 -20.76
CA GLN A 150 13.00 -23.22 -21.13
C GLN A 150 12.26 -23.53 -22.44
N LYS A 151 10.99 -23.14 -22.53
CA LYS A 151 10.17 -23.33 -23.73
C LYS A 151 10.78 -22.68 -24.98
N LEU A 152 11.35 -21.48 -24.84
CA LEU A 152 12.09 -20.84 -25.93
C LEU A 152 13.32 -21.64 -26.34
N SER A 153 14.09 -22.14 -25.38
CA SER A 153 15.28 -22.95 -25.67
C SER A 153 14.95 -24.23 -26.44
N GLU A 154 13.78 -24.82 -26.20
CA GLU A 154 13.27 -25.98 -26.94
C GLU A 154 12.88 -25.59 -28.37
N ILE A 155 12.09 -24.52 -28.54
CA ILE A 155 11.68 -24.02 -29.86
C ILE A 155 12.90 -23.68 -30.74
N ILE A 156 13.92 -23.06 -30.16
CA ILE A 156 15.15 -22.72 -30.88
C ILE A 156 15.89 -24.00 -31.29
N LYS A 157 15.97 -25.03 -30.44
CA LYS A 157 16.59 -26.31 -30.79
C LYS A 157 15.83 -27.02 -31.91
N ASP A 158 14.50 -27.06 -31.83
CA ASP A 158 13.65 -27.69 -32.85
C ASP A 158 13.75 -26.98 -34.20
N SER A 159 14.04 -25.66 -34.21
CA SER A 159 14.27 -24.90 -35.43
C SER A 159 15.66 -25.11 -36.05
N GLN A 160 16.62 -25.68 -35.33
CA GLN A 160 18.00 -25.92 -35.80
C GLN A 160 18.26 -27.39 -36.17
N ALA A 161 17.31 -28.29 -35.92
CA ALA A 161 17.33 -29.71 -36.29
C ALA A 161 16.67 -29.94 -37.66
#